data_AF-A0A3D4CP37-F1
#
_entry.id   AF-A0A3D4CP37-F1
#
_cell.length_a   1.000
_cell.length_b   1.000
_cell.length_c   1.000
_cell.angle_alpha   90.00
_cell.angle_beta   90.00
_cell.angle_gamma   90.00
#
_symmetry.space_group_name_H-M   'P 1'
#
loop_
_entity.id
_entity.type
_entity.pdbx_description
1 polymer ?
#
loop_
_entity_poly.entity_id
_entity_poly.type
_entity_poly.pdbx_seq_one_letter_code
_entity_poly.pdbx_strand_id
1 'polypeptide(L)'
;MKNLSGQESLWVAFPILLVMIILIAGLIFLPRVQTEIRGKAASPTPSIITPPFKQTPSPEIICSDLYTPVCGSNSKTYSNPCEANLAGITRYGEGICITPSVTTPGSTSTYFNIPTSN
;
A
#
# COMPACT_ATOMS: atom_id res chain seq x y z
N MET A 1 46.40 -57.91 15.81
CA MET A 1 45.25 -57.13 16.31
C MET A 1 45.64 -55.66 16.24
N LYS A 2 45.37 -54.91 15.17
CA LYS A 2 44.05 -54.41 14.76
C LYS A 2 44.03 -54.22 13.24
N ASN A 3 42.94 -54.64 12.60
CA ASN A 3 42.71 -54.43 11.17
C ASN A 3 42.60 -52.92 10.89
N LEU A 4 43.55 -52.36 10.13
CA LEU A 4 43.49 -50.99 9.62
C LEU A 4 43.18 -50.99 8.11
N SER A 5 42.18 -51.77 7.70
CA SER A 5 41.59 -51.71 6.35
C SER A 5 40.65 -50.50 6.15
N GLY A 6 40.67 -49.54 7.09
CA GLY A 6 39.78 -48.37 7.12
C GLY A 6 40.45 -47.01 6.95
N GLN A 7 41.76 -46.94 6.69
CA GLN A 7 42.47 -45.65 6.54
C GLN A 7 42.74 -45.24 5.08
N GLU A 8 42.83 -46.20 4.15
CA GLU A 8 43.06 -45.93 2.71
C GLU A 8 41.79 -45.36 2.02
N SER A 9 40.61 -45.62 2.60
CA SER A 9 39.35 -45.08 2.09
C SER A 9 39.16 -43.60 2.43
N LEU A 10 39.90 -43.09 3.44
CA LEU A 10 39.77 -41.71 3.89
C LEU A 10 40.40 -40.71 2.91
N TRP A 11 41.51 -41.08 2.26
CA TRP A 11 42.17 -40.24 1.26
C TRP A 11 41.39 -40.15 -0.05
N VAL A 12 40.58 -41.17 -0.38
CA VAL A 12 39.63 -41.13 -1.50
C VAL A 12 38.35 -40.39 -1.12
N ALA A 13 37.91 -40.53 0.13
CA ALA A 13 36.73 -39.82 0.64
C ALA A 13 36.97 -38.32 0.84
N PHE A 14 38.21 -37.89 1.15
CA PHE A 14 38.53 -36.48 1.37
C PHE A 14 38.26 -35.56 0.15
N PRO A 15 38.73 -35.86 -1.08
CA PRO A 15 38.41 -35.04 -2.24
C PRO A 15 36.91 -35.10 -2.57
N ILE A 16 36.25 -36.24 -2.38
CA ILE A 16 34.81 -36.40 -2.61
C ILE A 16 34.01 -35.55 -1.62
N LEU A 17 34.38 -35.58 -0.33
CA LEU A 17 33.75 -34.79 0.73
C LEU A 17 33.93 -33.30 0.48
N LEU A 18 35.12 -32.87 0.05
CA LEU A 18 35.42 -31.48 -0.28
C LEU A 18 34.58 -30.99 -1.47
N VAL A 19 34.43 -31.80 -2.51
CA VAL A 19 33.54 -31.50 -3.66
C VAL A 19 32.08 -31.44 -3.22
N MET A 20 31.61 -32.38 -2.39
CA MET A 20 30.23 -32.38 -1.88
C MET A 20 29.92 -31.14 -1.02
N ILE A 21 30.86 -30.71 -0.17
CA ILE A 21 30.72 -29.50 0.65
C ILE A 21 30.65 -28.25 -0.24
N ILE A 22 31.47 -28.15 -1.30
CA ILE A 22 31.44 -27.01 -2.24
C ILE A 22 30.12 -26.98 -3.02
N LEU A 23 29.60 -28.12 -3.46
CA LEU A 23 28.31 -28.19 -4.15
C LEU A 23 27.15 -27.80 -3.23
N ILE A 24 27.14 -28.28 -1.99
CA ILE A 24 26.10 -27.94 -1.00
C ILE A 24 26.20 -26.46 -0.61
N ALA A 25 27.41 -25.94 -0.36
CA ALA A 25 27.65 -24.52 -0.09
C ALA A 25 27.24 -23.66 -1.29
N GLY A 26 27.51 -24.09 -2.53
CA GLY A 26 27.03 -23.45 -3.74
C GLY A 26 25.51 -23.40 -3.80
N LEU A 27 24.80 -24.49 -3.57
CA LEU A 27 23.33 -24.52 -3.60
C LEU A 27 22.67 -23.68 -2.48
N ILE A 28 23.33 -23.54 -1.33
CA ILE A 28 22.86 -22.70 -0.21
C ILE A 28 23.25 -21.23 -0.41
N PHE A 29 24.46 -20.97 -0.93
CA PHE A 29 25.07 -19.65 -1.21
C PHE A 29 24.81 -19.15 -2.64
N LEU A 30 24.02 -19.87 -3.41
CA LEU A 30 23.12 -19.37 -4.43
C LEU A 30 21.79 -19.03 -3.74
N PRO A 31 21.72 -18.16 -2.70
CA PRO A 31 20.42 -17.62 -2.36
C PRO A 31 20.03 -16.93 -3.65
N ARG A 32 18.82 -17.23 -4.12
CA ARG A 32 17.88 -16.21 -4.57
C ARG A 32 18.61 -14.90 -4.91
N VAL A 33 19.43 -14.91 -5.97
CA VAL A 33 19.42 -13.82 -6.91
C VAL A 33 17.99 -13.97 -7.39
N GLN A 34 17.09 -13.37 -6.61
CA GLN A 34 15.95 -12.67 -7.12
C GLN A 34 16.60 -11.92 -8.25
N THR A 35 16.63 -12.57 -9.41
CA THR A 35 16.64 -11.90 -10.68
C THR A 35 15.44 -11.02 -10.48
N GLU A 36 15.72 -9.82 -9.99
CA GLU A 36 14.82 -8.71 -9.99
C GLU A 36 14.72 -8.36 -11.47
N ILE A 37 14.14 -9.30 -12.24
CA ILE A 37 13.17 -8.99 -13.24
C ILE A 37 11.92 -8.55 -12.46
N ARG A 38 12.07 -7.57 -11.53
CA ARG A 38 11.15 -6.45 -11.57
C ARG A 38 11.42 -5.87 -12.94
N GLY A 39 10.76 -6.44 -13.94
CA GLY A 39 10.55 -5.77 -15.19
C GLY A 39 10.09 -4.39 -14.75
N LYS A 40 10.93 -3.39 -15.00
CA LYS A 40 10.42 -2.11 -15.45
C LYS A 40 9.61 -2.50 -16.68
N ALA A 41 8.36 -2.89 -16.46
CA ALA A 41 7.32 -2.55 -17.38
C ALA A 41 7.42 -1.02 -17.44
N ALA A 42 8.28 -0.54 -18.33
CA ALA A 42 7.96 0.62 -19.10
C ALA A 42 6.52 0.35 -19.54
N SER A 43 5.61 1.09 -18.93
CA SER A 43 4.21 1.12 -19.33
C SER A 43 4.19 1.01 -20.84
N PRO A 44 3.42 0.09 -21.45
CA PRO A 44 3.29 0.10 -22.88
C PRO A 44 2.76 1.49 -23.22
N THR A 45 3.60 2.37 -23.74
CA THR A 45 3.14 3.58 -24.39
C THR A 45 2.23 3.05 -25.48
N PRO A 46 0.90 3.25 -25.39
CA PRO A 46 0.02 2.78 -26.42
C PRO A 46 0.31 3.69 -27.61
N SER A 47 1.15 3.22 -28.53
CA SER A 47 1.17 3.72 -29.90
C SER A 47 -0.11 3.23 -30.58
N ILE A 48 -1.26 3.61 -30.02
CA ILE A 48 -2.48 3.65 -30.79
C ILE A 48 -2.24 4.83 -31.73
N ILE A 49 -2.25 4.52 -33.03
CA ILE A 49 -2.43 5.48 -34.10
C ILE A 49 -3.83 6.05 -33.90
N THR A 50 -3.97 6.90 -32.88
CA THR A 50 -5.19 7.63 -32.62
C THR A 50 -5.07 8.89 -33.46
N PRO A 51 -6.09 9.26 -34.26
CA PRO A 51 -6.22 10.66 -34.70
C PRO A 51 -6.05 11.54 -33.45
N PRO A 52 -5.38 12.70 -33.55
CA PRO A 52 -4.75 13.38 -32.41
C PRO A 52 -5.63 13.32 -31.16
N PHE A 53 -5.27 12.43 -30.23
CA PHE A 53 -6.03 12.25 -29.00
C PHE A 53 -5.77 13.51 -28.18
N LYS A 54 -6.71 14.45 -28.26
CA LYS A 54 -6.85 15.54 -27.29
C LYS A 54 -6.77 14.89 -25.91
N GLN A 55 -5.79 15.29 -25.10
CA GLN A 55 -5.66 14.82 -23.72
C GLN A 55 -7.05 14.88 -23.08
N THR A 56 -7.61 13.71 -22.78
CA THR A 56 -8.91 13.65 -22.12
C THR A 56 -8.65 14.09 -20.67
N PRO A 57 -9.30 15.17 -20.20
CA PRO A 57 -9.13 15.61 -18.82
C PRO A 57 -9.52 14.46 -17.89
N SER A 58 -8.79 14.33 -16.77
CA SER A 58 -9.29 13.56 -15.62
C SER A 58 -10.76 13.90 -15.40
N PRO A 59 -11.64 12.94 -15.06
CA PRO A 59 -13.02 13.27 -14.79
C PRO A 59 -13.04 14.38 -13.74
N GLU A 60 -13.42 15.58 -14.17
CA GLU A 60 -13.61 16.71 -13.28
C GLU A 60 -14.81 16.31 -12.43
N ILE A 61 -14.55 15.99 -11.17
CA ILE A 61 -15.61 15.63 -10.23
C ILE A 61 -16.31 16.95 -9.89
N ILE A 62 -17.49 17.14 -10.48
CA ILE A 62 -18.34 18.29 -10.22
C ILE A 62 -19.28 17.92 -9.07
N CYS A 63 -19.16 18.63 -7.95
CA CYS A 63 -20.11 18.53 -6.85
C CYS A 63 -21.31 19.44 -7.11
N SER A 64 -22.49 19.02 -6.63
CA SER A 64 -23.67 19.91 -6.63
C SER A 64 -23.46 21.03 -5.62
N ASP A 65 -23.95 22.23 -5.94
CA ASP A 65 -23.96 23.38 -5.01
C ASP A 65 -25.02 23.25 -3.88
N LEU A 66 -25.57 22.06 -3.67
CA LEU A 66 -26.58 21.81 -2.65
C LEU A 66 -25.92 21.81 -1.27
N TYR A 67 -26.30 22.78 -0.44
CA TYR A 67 -25.77 22.92 0.91
C TYR A 67 -26.35 21.84 1.85
N THR A 68 -25.54 20.84 2.15
CA THR A 68 -25.83 19.72 3.08
C THR A 68 -24.61 19.50 3.98
N PRO A 69 -24.40 20.36 4.98
CA PRO A 69 -23.12 20.43 5.69
C PRO A 69 -22.79 19.14 6.41
N VAL A 70 -21.51 18.76 6.39
CA VAL A 70 -20.98 17.62 7.13
C VAL A 70 -19.74 18.00 7.94
N CYS A 71 -19.60 17.42 9.12
CA CYS A 71 -18.45 17.62 9.99
C CYS A 71 -17.47 16.48 9.81
N GLY A 72 -16.32 16.78 9.20
CA GLY A 72 -15.25 15.82 8.98
C GLY A 72 -14.56 15.39 10.27
N SER A 73 -13.95 14.21 10.25
CA SER A 73 -13.07 13.71 11.32
C SER A 73 -11.90 14.65 11.66
N ASN A 74 -11.57 15.55 10.74
CA ASN A 74 -10.57 16.61 10.91
C ASN A 74 -11.14 17.89 11.57
N SER A 75 -12.34 17.85 12.13
CA SER A 75 -13.04 18.99 12.74
C SER A 75 -13.26 20.16 11.78
N LYS A 76 -13.27 19.91 10.46
CA LYS A 76 -13.64 20.89 9.44
C LYS A 76 -15.04 20.60 8.91
N THR A 77 -15.82 21.66 8.74
CA THR A 77 -17.12 21.62 8.06
C THR A 77 -16.90 21.66 6.55
N TYR A 78 -17.56 20.75 5.82
CA TYR A 78 -17.65 20.75 4.35
C TYR A 78 -19.08 21.11 3.92
N SER A 79 -19.25 21.78 2.78
CA SER A 79 -20.57 22.28 2.33
C SER A 79 -21.52 21.15 1.97
N ASN A 80 -20.96 20.02 1.52
CA ASN A 80 -21.70 18.81 1.18
C ASN A 80 -20.79 17.56 1.30
N PRO A 81 -21.36 16.34 1.29
CA PRO A 81 -20.59 15.09 1.31
C PRO A 81 -19.63 14.92 0.11
N CYS A 82 -19.97 15.47 -1.06
CA CYS A 82 -19.13 15.37 -2.26
C CYS A 82 -17.82 16.15 -2.08
N GLU A 83 -17.88 17.36 -1.55
CA GLU A 83 -16.72 18.18 -1.20
C GLU A 83 -15.85 17.53 -0.11
N ALA A 84 -16.48 16.89 0.88
CA ALA A 84 -15.75 16.12 1.89
C ALA A 84 -14.96 14.97 1.26
N ASN A 85 -15.58 14.23 0.34
CA ASN A 85 -14.93 13.13 -0.39
C ASN A 85 -13.79 13.64 -1.30
N LEU A 86 -13.98 14.77 -1.98
CA LEU A 86 -12.94 15.43 -2.77
C LEU A 86 -11.73 15.85 -1.92
N ALA A 87 -11.97 16.29 -0.69
CA ALA A 87 -10.93 16.58 0.29
C ALA A 87 -10.30 15.33 0.93
N GLY A 88 -10.72 14.12 0.52
CA GLY A 88 -10.24 12.85 1.05
C GLY A 88 -10.81 12.49 2.43
N ILE A 89 -11.88 13.15 2.88
CA ILE A 89 -12.53 12.86 4.16
C ILE A 89 -13.67 11.86 3.94
N THR A 90 -13.42 10.61 4.33
CA THR A 90 -14.40 9.51 4.23
C THR A 90 -15.20 9.27 5.50
N ARG A 91 -14.78 9.89 6.62
CA ARG A 91 -15.47 9.81 7.91
C ARG A 91 -15.95 11.20 8.31
N TYR A 92 -17.26 11.40 8.26
CA TYR A 92 -17.92 12.64 8.64
C TYR A 92 -19.29 12.35 9.27
N GLY A 93 -19.73 13.25 10.16
CA GLY A 93 -21.09 13.27 10.68
C GLY A 93 -21.93 14.33 9.97
N GLU A 94 -23.26 14.21 10.02
CA GLU A 94 -24.18 15.23 9.50
C GLU A 94 -24.07 16.53 10.31
N GLY A 95 -24.23 17.68 9.65
CA GLY A 95 -24.20 19.01 10.26
C GLY A 95 -22.81 19.66 10.28
N ILE A 96 -22.74 20.88 10.79
CA ILE A 96 -21.49 21.62 10.92
C ILE A 96 -20.64 21.12 12.10
N CYS A 97 -19.33 21.31 12.02
CA CYS A 97 -18.47 21.15 13.20
C CYS A 97 -18.72 22.31 14.17
N ILE A 98 -18.98 21.97 15.43
CA ILE A 98 -19.17 22.93 16.50
C ILE A 98 -17.82 23.11 17.20
N THR A 99 -17.19 24.26 17.00
CA THR A 99 -16.06 24.67 17.85
C THR A 99 -16.62 25.17 19.19
N PRO A 100 -15.87 25.08 20.30
CA PRO A 100 -16.31 25.52 21.62
C PRO A 100 -16.51 27.05 21.78
N SER A 101 -16.95 27.76 20.74
CA SER A 101 -17.10 29.22 20.71
C SER A 101 -18.51 29.73 20.38
N VAL A 102 -19.49 28.86 20.13
CA VAL A 102 -20.88 29.29 19.93
C VAL A 102 -21.71 29.00 21.17
N THR A 103 -21.55 29.85 22.19
CA THR A 103 -22.46 29.89 23.34
C THR A 103 -23.72 30.64 22.94
N THR A 104 -24.66 29.96 22.26
CA THR A 104 -26.05 30.40 22.23
C THR A 104 -26.82 29.73 23.38
N PRO A 105 -27.57 30.49 24.20
CA PRO A 105 -28.37 29.90 25.26
C PRO A 105 -29.50 29.08 24.63
N GLY A 106 -29.35 27.74 24.64
CA GLY A 106 -30.38 26.80 24.17
C GLY A 106 -29.88 25.64 23.30
N SER A 107 -28.60 25.59 22.91
CA SER A 107 -28.06 24.48 22.13
C SER A 107 -27.24 23.53 22.99
N THR A 108 -27.89 22.61 23.69
CA THR A 108 -27.25 21.35 24.13
C THR A 108 -27.00 20.51 22.88
N SER A 109 -25.89 20.78 22.18
CA SER A 109 -25.45 19.90 21.10
C SER A 109 -24.35 18.99 21.64
N THR A 110 -24.74 17.76 21.88
CA THR A 110 -23.86 16.66 22.25
C THR A 110 -22.71 16.58 21.24
N TYR A 111 -21.52 16.82 21.76
CA TYR A 111 -20.25 16.71 21.07
C TYR A 111 -20.12 15.39 20.31
N PHE A 112 -19.62 15.47 19.07
CA PHE A 112 -18.80 14.43 18.44
C PHE A 112 -19.39 13.02 18.41
N ASN A 113 -20.41 12.78 17.60
CA ASN A 113 -20.71 11.42 17.15
C ASN A 113 -20.32 11.30 15.67
N ILE A 114 -19.05 11.02 15.39
CA ILE A 114 -18.71 10.35 14.14
C ILE A 114 -19.34 8.96 14.28
N PRO A 115 -20.36 8.59 13.47
CA PRO A 115 -20.84 7.23 13.49
C PRO A 115 -19.65 6.32 13.18
N THR A 116 -19.25 5.50 14.14
CA THR A 116 -18.35 4.37 13.88
C THR A 116 -19.13 3.44 12.96
N SER A 117 -18.88 3.55 11.64
CA SER A 117 -19.32 2.57 10.66
C SER A 117 -18.97 1.17 11.18
N ASN A 118 -19.99 0.34 11.41
CA ASN A 118 -19.88 -1.11 11.40
C ASN A 118 -20.24 -1.56 9.99
#